data_AF-I1L4K5-F1
#
_entry.id   AF-I1L4K5-F1
#
_cell.length_a   1.000
_cell.length_b   1.000
_cell.length_c   1.000
_cell.angle_alpha   90.00
_cell.angle_beta   90.00
_cell.angle_gamma   90.00
#
_symmetry.space_group_name_H-M   'P 1'
#
loop_
_entity.id
_entity.type
_entity.pdbx_description
1 polymer ?
#
loop_
_entity_poly.entity_id
_entity_poly.type
_entity_poly.pdbx_seq_one_letter_code
_entity_poly.pdbx_strand_id
1 'polypeptide(L)'
;MKKTNPKLSPFTLSPPARKSSSLGFPVPSLLLAVNDPFVMNSWAKTFPENKHVKFLADGAAKYTNALGLELDLTDKGLGVRSKRFALLVEDLKVKVANVESGGEFTISSAEEIIKAL
;
A
#
# COMPACT_ATOMS: atom_id res chain seq x y z
N MET A 1 -22.42 5.27 -40.32
CA MET A 1 -22.78 5.62 -38.93
C MET A 1 -21.55 5.49 -38.05
N LYS A 2 -21.07 6.60 -37.47
CA LYS A 2 -19.89 6.65 -36.59
C LYS A 2 -20.27 6.04 -35.23
N LYS A 3 -19.64 4.92 -34.83
CA LYS A 3 -19.78 4.40 -33.45
C LYS A 3 -18.83 5.16 -32.54
N THR A 4 -19.43 5.80 -31.54
CA THR A 4 -18.82 6.68 -30.56
C THR A 4 -17.98 5.90 -29.54
N ASN A 5 -16.84 6.48 -29.19
CA ASN A 5 -15.87 6.08 -28.18
C ASN A 5 -16.52 5.93 -26.78
N PRO A 6 -16.31 4.83 -26.02
CA PRO A 6 -16.76 4.79 -24.63
C PRO A 6 -15.76 5.56 -23.76
N LYS A 7 -16.26 6.61 -23.09
CA LYS A 7 -15.54 7.32 -22.03
C LYS A 7 -15.24 6.34 -20.90
N LEU A 8 -13.95 6.10 -20.63
CA LEU A 8 -13.49 5.44 -19.41
C LEU A 8 -13.74 6.41 -18.24
N SER A 9 -14.52 5.96 -17.25
CA SER A 9 -14.76 6.68 -16.00
C SER A 9 -13.50 6.68 -15.12
N PRO A 10 -13.14 7.79 -14.46
CA PRO A 10 -12.07 7.81 -13.47
C PRO A 10 -12.60 7.16 -12.18
N PHE A 11 -11.75 6.42 -11.47
CA PHE A 11 -12.02 5.82 -10.13
C PHE A 11 -12.76 4.48 -10.07
N THR A 12 -12.19 3.43 -10.67
CA THR A 12 -12.29 2.08 -10.08
C THR A 12 -10.94 1.36 -10.22
N LEU A 13 -10.00 1.68 -9.32
CA LEU A 13 -8.84 0.82 -9.06
C LEU A 13 -8.89 0.42 -7.59
N SER A 14 -9.77 -0.52 -7.30
CA SER A 14 -9.50 -1.48 -6.24
C SER A 14 -9.85 -2.85 -6.81
N PRO A 15 -8.87 -3.74 -7.02
CA PRO A 15 -9.20 -5.14 -7.30
C PRO A 15 -10.09 -5.67 -6.17
N PRO A 16 -11.01 -6.61 -6.43
CA PRO A 16 -11.84 -7.18 -5.38
C PRO A 16 -10.92 -7.67 -4.26
N ALA A 17 -11.21 -7.25 -3.02
CA ALA A 17 -10.47 -7.70 -1.85
C ALA A 17 -10.48 -9.23 -1.84
N ARG A 18 -9.36 -9.83 -2.26
CA ARG A 18 -9.16 -11.27 -2.16
C ARG A 18 -9.11 -11.55 -0.66
N LYS A 19 -9.99 -12.44 -0.18
CA LYS A 19 -10.14 -12.76 1.23
C LYS A 19 -8.76 -13.09 1.82
N SER A 20 -8.19 -12.17 2.61
CA SER A 20 -6.92 -12.39 3.33
C SER A 20 -6.97 -13.65 4.20
N SER A 21 -8.17 -14.06 4.63
CA SER A 21 -8.40 -15.26 5.45
C SER A 21 -7.88 -16.58 4.87
N SER A 22 -7.61 -16.69 3.56
CA SER A 22 -7.11 -17.94 2.96
C SER A 22 -5.58 -18.03 2.83
N LEU A 23 -4.83 -16.96 3.06
CA LEU A 23 -3.36 -16.97 2.93
C LEU A 23 -2.61 -17.08 4.25
N GLY A 24 -3.28 -16.91 5.40
CA GLY A 24 -2.71 -17.20 6.72
C GLY A 24 -1.31 -16.63 6.91
N PHE A 25 -1.13 -15.31 6.79
CA PHE A 25 0.18 -14.68 6.96
C PHE A 25 0.72 -15.00 8.38
N PRO A 26 1.84 -15.74 8.52
CA PRO A 26 2.29 -16.26 9.80
C PRO A 26 3.00 -15.21 10.68
N VAL A 27 3.10 -13.96 10.20
CA VAL A 27 3.85 -12.87 10.82
C VAL A 27 3.01 -11.60 10.97
N PRO A 28 3.30 -10.75 11.98
CA PRO A 28 2.63 -9.46 12.13
C PRO A 28 2.71 -8.62 10.85
N SER A 29 1.57 -8.16 10.35
CA SER A 29 1.47 -7.36 9.12
C SER A 29 1.18 -5.91 9.45
N LEU A 30 1.95 -4.98 8.86
CA LEU A 30 1.81 -3.55 9.05
C LEU A 30 1.47 -2.87 7.71
N LEU A 31 0.48 -1.99 7.71
CA LEU A 31 0.18 -1.13 6.57
C LEU A 31 0.53 0.31 6.94
N LEU A 32 1.57 0.84 6.31
CA LEU A 32 2.03 2.22 6.50
C LEU A 32 1.53 3.09 5.35
N ALA A 33 1.07 4.30 5.66
CA ALA A 33 0.82 5.33 4.65
C ALA A 33 1.09 6.75 5.15
N VAL A 34 1.40 7.64 4.21
CA VAL A 34 1.48 9.09 4.45
C VAL A 34 0.07 9.67 4.50
N ASN A 35 -0.59 9.44 5.62
CA ASN A 35 -1.93 9.92 5.97
C ASN A 35 -1.98 10.20 7.47
N ASP A 36 -2.94 11.02 7.90
CA ASP A 36 -3.21 11.26 9.31
C ASP A 36 -3.84 10.04 10.00
N PRO A 37 -3.76 9.95 11.35
CA PRO A 37 -4.31 8.81 12.08
C PRO A 37 -5.83 8.65 11.99
N PHE A 38 -6.59 9.72 11.73
CA PHE A 38 -8.05 9.64 11.64
C PHE A 38 -8.48 8.96 10.32
N VAL A 39 -7.81 9.30 9.22
CA VAL A 39 -7.99 8.64 7.93
C VAL A 39 -7.56 7.18 8.02
N MET A 40 -6.39 6.90 8.59
CA MET A 40 -5.91 5.52 8.73
C MET A 40 -6.83 4.66 9.60
N ASN A 41 -7.35 5.21 10.71
CA ASN A 41 -8.32 4.52 11.56
C ASN A 41 -9.66 4.26 10.83
N SER A 42 -10.13 5.23 10.06
CA SER A 42 -11.36 5.06 9.27
C SER A 42 -11.17 4.04 8.15
N TRP A 43 -9.99 4.03 7.50
CA TRP A 43 -9.64 3.07 6.47
C TRP A 43 -9.54 1.65 7.02
N ALA A 44 -8.95 1.46 8.19
CA ALA A 44 -8.91 0.15 8.85
C ALA A 44 -10.33 -0.43 9.08
N LYS A 45 -11.29 0.43 9.46
CA LYS A 45 -12.69 0.03 9.69
C LYS A 45 -13.41 -0.43 8.42
N THR A 46 -12.93 -0.07 7.22
CA THR A 46 -13.50 -0.58 5.96
C THR A 46 -13.12 -2.03 5.67
N PHE A 47 -12.18 -2.60 6.42
CA PHE A 47 -11.72 -4.00 6.31
C PHE A 47 -11.87 -4.73 7.65
N PRO A 48 -13.11 -4.93 8.16
CA PRO A 48 -13.36 -5.53 9.48
C PRO A 48 -12.80 -6.96 9.64
N GLU A 49 -12.57 -7.67 8.54
CA GLU A 49 -11.96 -9.00 8.48
C GLU A 49 -10.43 -8.99 8.65
N ASN A 50 -9.76 -7.85 8.42
CA ASN A 50 -8.29 -7.75 8.43
C ASN A 50 -7.73 -7.38 9.82
N LYS A 51 -8.22 -8.04 10.88
CA LYS A 51 -7.85 -7.75 12.28
C LYS A 51 -6.35 -7.95 12.60
N HIS A 52 -5.63 -8.68 11.75
CA HIS A 52 -4.21 -8.99 11.89
C HIS A 52 -3.29 -7.92 11.26
N VAL A 53 -3.85 -7.00 10.47
CA VAL A 53 -3.10 -5.89 9.84
C VAL A 53 -3.21 -4.65 10.71
N LYS A 54 -2.08 -4.11 11.18
CA LYS A 54 -2.05 -2.82 11.89
C LYS A 54 -1.83 -1.68 10.90
N PHE A 55 -2.74 -0.72 10.88
CA PHE A 55 -2.66 0.47 10.05
C PHE A 55 -1.87 1.55 10.81
N LEU A 56 -0.78 2.01 10.21
CA LEU A 56 0.17 2.96 10.78
C LEU A 56 0.15 4.28 9.99
N ALA A 57 -0.02 5.38 10.70
CA ALA A 57 -0.04 6.71 10.12
C ALA A 57 1.35 7.36 10.16
N ASP A 58 1.87 7.77 9.00
CA ASP A 58 3.06 8.62 8.86
C ASP A 58 2.67 9.97 8.25
N GLY A 59 1.77 10.69 8.91
CA GLY A 59 1.16 11.91 8.36
C GLY A 59 2.16 13.04 8.05
N ALA A 60 3.33 13.05 8.69
CA ALA A 60 4.40 14.00 8.41
C ALA A 60 5.48 13.48 7.44
N ALA A 61 5.27 12.28 6.85
CA ALA A 61 6.21 11.56 6.00
C ALA A 61 7.61 11.38 6.62
N LYS A 62 7.76 11.46 7.95
CA LYS A 62 9.09 11.45 8.61
C LYS A 62 9.76 10.09 8.43
N TYR A 63 8.99 9.03 8.61
CA TYR A 63 9.51 7.68 8.46
C TYR A 63 9.75 7.33 6.99
N THR A 64 8.80 7.70 6.12
CA THR A 64 8.89 7.52 4.67
C THR A 64 10.14 8.21 4.09
N ASN A 65 10.41 9.45 4.48
CA ASN A 65 11.62 10.19 4.08
C ASN A 65 12.90 9.55 4.62
N ALA A 66 12.89 9.05 5.86
CA ALA A 66 14.05 8.36 6.43
C ALA A 66 14.42 7.08 5.67
N LEU A 67 13.46 6.47 4.97
CA LEU A 67 13.68 5.32 4.10
C LEU A 67 14.05 5.68 2.65
N GLY A 68 13.98 6.96 2.26
CA GLY A 68 14.13 7.38 0.85
C GLY A 68 12.99 6.89 -0.06
N LEU A 69 11.81 6.67 0.51
CA LEU A 69 10.64 6.11 -0.17
C LEU A 69 9.56 7.15 -0.44
N GLU A 70 9.88 8.43 -0.34
CA GLU A 70 9.01 9.52 -0.70
C GLU A 70 8.75 9.59 -2.22
N LEU A 71 7.55 10.05 -2.55
CA LEU A 71 7.09 10.30 -3.90
C LEU A 71 6.37 11.65 -3.90
N ASP A 72 6.96 12.65 -4.55
CA ASP A 72 6.33 13.95 -4.69
C ASP A 72 5.27 13.91 -5.80
N LEU A 73 4.00 14.09 -5.40
CA LEU A 73 2.85 14.18 -6.29
C LEU A 73 2.15 15.55 -6.13
N THR A 74 2.90 16.59 -5.76
CA THR A 74 2.39 17.96 -5.60
C THR A 74 1.74 18.46 -6.89
N ASP A 75 2.35 18.20 -8.06
CA ASP A 75 1.78 18.55 -9.37
C ASP A 75 0.44 17.86 -9.66
N LYS A 76 0.15 16.75 -8.97
CA LYS A 76 -1.13 16.02 -9.06
C LYS A 76 -2.10 16.39 -7.93
N GLY A 77 -1.77 17.40 -7.11
CA GLY A 77 -2.59 17.85 -5.98
C GLY A 77 -2.60 16.91 -4.77
N LEU A 78 -1.68 15.94 -4.71
CA LEU A 78 -1.63 14.94 -3.63
C LEU A 78 -0.55 15.26 -2.58
N GLY A 79 0.40 16.14 -2.91
CA GLY A 79 1.58 16.40 -2.07
C GLY A 79 2.52 15.21 -2.01
N VAL A 80 3.38 15.17 -1.00
CA VAL A 80 4.31 14.06 -0.76
C VAL A 80 3.56 12.83 -0.27
N ARG A 81 3.83 11.68 -0.88
CA ARG A 81 3.29 10.35 -0.51
C ARG A 81 4.42 9.34 -0.36
N SER A 82 4.08 8.15 0.11
CA SER A 82 4.97 7.00 0.01
C SER A 82 4.90 6.38 -1.37
N LYS A 83 6.03 5.96 -1.93
CA LYS A 83 6.09 4.93 -2.98
C LYS A 83 5.38 3.67 -2.49
N ARG A 84 4.91 2.84 -3.42
CA ARG A 84 4.39 1.51 -3.07
C ARG A 84 5.57 0.58 -2.85
N PHE A 85 5.57 -0.12 -1.73
CA PHE A 85 6.61 -1.09 -1.40
C PHE A 85 6.09 -2.19 -0.49
N ALA A 86 6.85 -3.28 -0.38
CA ALA A 86 6.69 -4.31 0.64
C ALA A 86 8.06 -4.68 1.21
N LEU A 87 8.17 -4.73 2.53
CA LEU A 87 9.39 -5.13 3.24
C LEU A 87 9.15 -6.41 4.04
N LEU A 88 10.09 -7.34 3.98
CA LEU A 88 10.24 -8.39 4.98
C LEU A 88 11.33 -7.96 5.96
N VAL A 89 10.96 -7.85 7.23
CA VAL A 89 11.87 -7.38 8.29
C VAL A 89 12.02 -8.48 9.34
N GLU A 90 13.27 -8.82 9.64
CA GLU A 90 13.66 -9.82 10.65
C GLU A 90 14.74 -9.19 11.54
N ASP A 91 14.54 -9.21 12.87
CA ASP A 91 15.44 -8.60 13.86
C ASP A 91 15.87 -7.17 13.52
N LEU A 92 14.88 -6.34 13.15
CA LEU A 92 15.07 -4.94 12.75
C LEU A 92 15.96 -4.75 11.51
N LYS A 93 16.23 -5.81 10.74
CA LYS A 93 16.95 -5.78 9.47
C LYS A 93 16.01 -6.08 8.32
N VAL A 94 16.09 -5.30 7.26
CA VAL A 94 15.36 -5.55 6.02
C VAL A 94 16.01 -6.74 5.30
N LYS A 95 15.25 -7.83 5.14
CA LYS A 95 15.66 -9.03 4.40
C LYS A 95 15.26 -8.96 2.93
N VAL A 96 14.08 -8.39 2.66
CA VAL A 96 13.54 -8.18 1.31
C VAL A 96 13.01 -6.76 1.21
N ALA A 97 13.31 -6.10 0.09
CA ALA A 97 12.84 -4.75 -0.22
C ALA A 97 12.28 -4.71 -1.64
N ASN A 98 10.95 -4.87 -1.76
CA ASN A 98 10.26 -4.80 -3.04
C ASN A 98 9.66 -3.40 -3.20
N VAL A 99 10.37 -2.52 -3.91
CA VAL A 99 10.00 -1.12 -4.11
C VAL A 99 9.56 -0.90 -5.55
N GLU A 100 8.34 -0.42 -5.76
CA GLU A 100 7.81 -0.14 -7.09
C GLU A 100 8.37 1.19 -7.63
N SER A 101 8.47 1.29 -8.96
CA SER A 101 8.95 2.48 -9.69
C SER A 101 8.02 3.70 -9.57
N GLY A 102 6.80 3.49 -9.08
CA GLY A 102 5.77 4.52 -8.89
C GLY A 102 4.51 4.26 -9.74
N GLY A 103 3.37 4.07 -9.08
CA GLY A 103 2.08 3.80 -9.74
C GLY A 103 1.85 2.33 -10.12
N GLU A 104 2.90 1.51 -10.10
CA GLU A 104 2.87 0.08 -10.40
C GLU A 104 2.43 -0.78 -9.21
N PHE A 105 2.13 -2.05 -9.49
CA PHE A 105 1.88 -3.11 -8.52
C PHE A 105 2.33 -4.43 -9.14
N THR A 106 3.61 -4.75 -8.99
CA THR A 106 4.25 -5.91 -9.63
C THR A 106 4.95 -6.80 -8.61
N ILE A 107 5.84 -6.23 -7.81
CA ILE A 107 6.71 -6.94 -6.88
C ILE A 107 6.30 -6.74 -5.42
N SER A 108 5.47 -5.75 -5.11
CA SER A 108 5.05 -5.44 -3.74
C SER A 108 3.80 -6.22 -3.29
N SER A 109 3.51 -7.37 -3.91
CA SER A 109 2.34 -8.17 -3.56
C SER A 109 2.59 -9.02 -2.31
N ALA A 110 1.50 -9.43 -1.65
CA ALA A 110 1.57 -10.34 -0.51
C ALA A 110 2.16 -11.70 -0.93
N GLU A 111 1.82 -12.16 -2.13
CA GLU A 111 2.33 -13.40 -2.72
C GLU A 111 3.84 -13.34 -2.96
N GLU A 112 4.39 -12.22 -3.42
CA GLU A 112 5.84 -12.06 -3.57
C GLU A 112 6.58 -12.10 -2.23
N ILE A 113 6.01 -11.52 -1.17
CA ILE A 113 6.60 -11.61 0.16
C ILE A 113 6.55 -13.04 0.71
N ILE A 114 5.44 -13.76 0.52
CA ILE A 114 5.31 -15.16 0.97
C ILE A 114 6.34 -16.08 0.32
N LYS A 115 6.69 -15.85 -0.95
CA LYS A 115 7.74 -16.62 -1.63
C LYS A 115 9.13 -16.45 -0.98
N ALA A 116 9.32 -15.39 -0.21
CA ALA A 116 10.58 -15.05 0.44
C ALA A 116 10.61 -15.33 1.95
N LEU A 117 9.49 -15.83 2.52
CA LEU A 117 9.44 -16.40 3.88
C LEU A 117 10.10 -17.79 3.90
#